data_AF-A0A147DBP6-F1
#
_entry.id   AF-A0A147DBP6-F1
#
_cell.length_a   1.000
_cell.length_b   1.000
_cell.length_c   1.000
_cell.angle_alpha   90.00
_cell.angle_beta   90.00
_cell.angle_gamma   90.00
#
_symmetry.space_group_name_H-M   'P 1'
#
loop_
_entity.id
_entity.type
_entity.pdbx_description
1 polymer ?
#
loop_
_entity_poly.entity_id
_entity_poly.type
_entity_poly.pdbx_seq_one_letter_code
_entity_poly.pdbx_strand_id
1 'polypeptide(L)'
;MCAREGVATGDVLRHDPARRATSDAAWLRAARLRQRAIALVNQGLDLPQSELARALGLTPAAVSLAMGAVEDARHDDPQLDRDMDELERLLRGEA
;
A
#
# COMPACT_ATOMS: atom_id res chain seq x y z
N MET A 1 7.72 -6.05 0.46
CA MET A 1 7.31 -5.05 -0.57
C MET A 1 8.41 -4.05 -0.89
N CYS A 2 8.79 -3.12 -0.01
CA CYS A 2 9.83 -2.12 -0.31
C CYS A 2 11.15 -2.73 -0.82
N ALA A 3 11.59 -3.84 -0.21
CA ALA A 3 12.76 -4.59 -0.69
C ALA A 3 12.58 -5.17 -2.11
N ARG A 4 11.39 -5.69 -2.47
CA ARG A 4 11.10 -6.19 -3.83
C ARG A 4 11.19 -5.08 -4.88
N GLU A 5 10.89 -3.86 -4.46
CA GLU A 5 10.94 -2.65 -5.28
C GLU A 5 12.31 -1.95 -5.22
N GLY A 6 13.26 -2.44 -4.42
CA GLY A 6 14.55 -1.76 -4.25
C GLY A 6 14.42 -0.35 -3.65
N VAL A 7 13.40 -0.11 -2.82
CA VAL A 7 13.18 1.17 -2.11
C VAL A 7 13.51 1.01 -0.64
N ALA A 8 14.30 1.91 -0.08
CA ALA A 8 14.54 1.96 1.36
C ALA A 8 13.26 2.38 2.09
N THR A 9 12.88 1.68 3.15
CA THR A 9 11.66 2.00 3.92
C THR A 9 11.66 3.44 4.44
N GLY A 10 12.82 3.96 4.83
CA GLY A 10 12.98 5.36 5.26
C GLY A 10 12.60 6.38 4.17
N ASP A 11 12.81 6.05 2.89
CA ASP A 11 12.42 6.92 1.78
C ASP A 11 10.91 6.99 1.62
N VAL A 12 10.20 5.90 1.89
CA VAL A 12 8.73 5.88 1.88
C VAL A 12 8.16 6.69 3.04
N LEU A 13 8.74 6.52 4.24
CA LEU A 13 8.28 7.13 5.48
C LEU A 13 8.56 8.64 5.55
N ARG A 14 9.66 9.13 4.97
CA ARG A 14 10.00 10.57 4.98
C ARG A 14 9.08 11.43 4.12
N HIS A 15 8.38 10.83 3.15
CA HIS A 15 7.48 11.57 2.27
C HIS A 15 6.14 11.81 2.96
N ASP A 16 5.94 13.06 3.41
CA ASP A 16 4.66 13.50 3.96
C ASP A 16 3.51 13.33 2.94
N PRO A 17 2.50 12.48 3.23
CA PRO A 17 1.33 12.32 2.38
C PRO A 17 0.51 13.61 2.22
N ALA A 18 0.52 14.52 3.20
CA ALA A 18 -0.24 15.76 3.16
C ALA A 18 0.32 16.77 2.15
N ARG A 19 1.61 16.66 1.79
CA ARG A 19 2.26 17.53 0.80
C ARG A 19 1.67 17.41 -0.60
N ARG A 20 1.04 16.27 -0.93
CA ARG A 20 0.39 16.01 -2.25
C ARG A 20 1.25 16.42 -3.45
N ALA A 21 2.55 16.12 -3.41
CA ALA A 21 3.49 16.49 -4.47
C ALA A 21 3.38 15.52 -5.66
N THR A 22 2.25 15.54 -6.35
CA THR A 22 1.93 14.60 -7.44
C THR A 22 2.80 14.77 -8.68
N SER A 23 3.55 15.87 -8.79
CA SER A 23 4.58 16.07 -9.83
C SER A 23 5.94 15.47 -9.47
N ASP A 24 6.14 15.04 -8.22
CA ASP A 24 7.38 14.43 -7.74
C ASP A 24 7.29 12.90 -7.86
N ALA A 25 8.12 12.33 -8.74
CA ALA A 25 8.13 10.89 -9.01
C ALA A 25 8.48 10.04 -7.78
N ALA A 26 9.37 10.53 -6.90
CA ALA A 26 9.72 9.82 -5.67
C ALA A 26 8.54 9.83 -4.68
N TRP A 27 7.84 10.95 -4.59
CA TRP A 27 6.63 11.06 -3.78
C TRP A 27 5.51 10.14 -4.30
N LEU A 28 5.28 10.10 -5.62
CA LEU A 28 4.29 9.19 -6.23
C LEU A 28 4.63 7.73 -5.97
N ARG A 29 5.90 7.35 -6.10
CA ARG A 29 6.37 6.00 -5.82
C ARG A 29 6.12 5.61 -4.37
N ALA A 30 6.46 6.49 -3.42
CA ALA A 30 6.17 6.30 -2.01
C ALA A 30 4.66 6.22 -1.73
N ALA A 31 3.84 7.00 -2.43
CA ALA A 31 2.39 6.95 -2.31
C ALA A 31 1.82 5.59 -2.73
N ARG A 32 2.25 5.05 -3.87
CA ARG A 32 1.84 3.72 -4.34
C ARG A 32 2.24 2.62 -3.36
N LEU A 33 3.46 2.68 -2.83
CA LEU A 33 3.93 1.72 -1.81
C LEU A 33 3.10 1.78 -0.52
N ARG A 34 2.73 2.98 -0.05
CA ARG A 34 1.84 3.15 1.10
C ARG A 34 0.45 2.56 0.83
N GLN A 35 -0.14 2.82 -0.34
CA GLN A 35 -1.45 2.27 -0.72
C GLN A 35 -1.43 0.74 -0.73
N ARG A 36 -0.42 0.14 -1.37
CA ARG A 36 -0.22 -1.31 -1.39
C ARG A 36 -0.03 -1.89 0.02
N ALA A 37 0.69 -1.20 0.91
CA ALA A 37 0.87 -1.64 2.29
C ALA A 37 -0.45 -1.63 3.08
N ILE A 38 -1.29 -0.61 2.88
CA ILE A 38 -2.64 -0.55 3.45
C ILE A 38 -3.47 -1.74 2.97
N ALA A 39 -3.48 -2.01 1.66
CA ALA A 39 -4.22 -3.13 1.09
C ALA A 39 -3.75 -4.49 1.61
N LEU A 40 -2.43 -4.69 1.64
CA LEU A 40 -1.82 -5.93 2.14
C LEU A 40 -2.17 -6.21 3.60
N VAL A 41 -2.15 -5.19 4.46
CA VAL A 41 -2.50 -5.33 5.87
C VAL A 41 -4.01 -5.55 6.05
N ASN A 42 -4.84 -4.85 5.29
CA ASN A 42 -6.29 -5.06 5.30
C ASN A 42 -6.66 -6.49 4.93
N GLN A 43 -6.11 -7.01 3.83
CA GLN A 43 -6.40 -8.34 3.30
C GLN A 43 -5.73 -9.43 4.15
N GLY A 44 -4.41 -9.34 4.32
CA GLY A 44 -3.61 -10.39 4.95
C GLY A 44 -3.82 -10.57 6.45
N LEU A 45 -4.27 -9.54 7.17
CA LEU A 45 -4.56 -9.62 8.60
C LEU A 45 -6.06 -9.52 8.92
N ASP A 46 -6.92 -9.46 7.90
CA ASP A 46 -8.38 -9.31 8.03
C ASP A 46 -8.80 -8.12 8.92
N LEU A 47 -8.03 -7.03 8.86
CA LEU A 47 -8.25 -5.85 9.68
C LEU A 47 -9.33 -4.95 9.07
N PRO A 48 -10.37 -4.53 9.82
CA PRO A 48 -11.39 -3.62 9.30
C PRO A 48 -10.79 -2.30 8.81
N GLN A 49 -11.31 -1.75 7.69
CA GLN A 49 -10.84 -0.46 7.16
C GLN A 49 -10.99 0.69 8.17
N SER A 50 -12.00 0.65 9.04
CA SER A 50 -12.21 1.63 10.11
C SER A 50 -11.09 1.60 11.15
N GLU A 51 -10.58 0.42 11.47
CA GLU A 51 -9.46 0.25 12.39
C GLU A 51 -8.15 0.72 11.76
N LEU A 52 -7.93 0.42 10.48
CA LEU A 52 -6.78 0.93 9.73
C LEU A 52 -6.79 2.46 9.64
N ALA A 53 -7.95 3.05 9.35
CA ALA A 53 -8.13 4.49 9.33
C ALA A 53 -7.72 5.12 10.68
N ARG A 54 -8.21 4.56 11.79
CA ARG A 54 -7.85 5.01 13.14
C ARG A 54 -6.36 4.84 13.43
N ALA A 55 -5.78 3.67 13.14
CA ALA A 55 -4.39 3.35 13.44
C ALA A 55 -3.40 4.22 12.64
N LEU A 56 -3.75 4.59 11.41
CA LEU A 56 -2.90 5.37 10.51
C LEU A 56 -3.20 6.88 10.54
N GLY A 57 -4.17 7.33 11.33
CA GLY A 57 -4.61 8.73 11.34
C GLY A 57 -5.22 9.19 10.00
N LEU A 58 -5.84 8.26 9.28
CA LEU A 58 -6.49 8.50 8.00
C LEU A 58 -8.01 8.56 8.13
N THR A 59 -8.67 9.08 7.11
CA THR A 59 -10.14 8.95 7.01
C THR A 59 -10.51 7.60 6.40
N PRO A 60 -11.70 7.04 6.69
CA PRO A 60 -12.19 5.83 6.02
C PRO A 60 -12.21 5.98 4.49
N ALA A 61 -12.55 7.17 3.99
CA ALA A 61 -12.52 7.47 2.56
C ALA A 61 -11.10 7.38 1.96
N ALA A 62 -10.07 7.84 2.69
CA ALA A 62 -8.69 7.73 2.22
C ALA A 62 -8.23 6.27 2.14
N VAL A 63 -8.65 5.42 3.09
CA VAL A 63 -8.40 3.97 3.04
C VAL A 63 -9.13 3.35 1.84
N SER A 64 -10.42 3.64 1.66
CA SER A 64 -11.20 3.14 0.52
C SER A 64 -10.59 3.52 -0.83
N LEU A 65 -10.14 4.77 -0.99
CA LEU A 65 -9.43 5.22 -2.20
C LEU A 65 -8.10 4.49 -2.40
N ALA A 66 -7.36 4.20 -1.32
CA ALA A 66 -6.14 3.42 -1.40
C ALA A 66 -6.43 1.98 -1.85
N MET A 67 -7.50 1.37 -1.36
CA MET A 67 -7.92 0.02 -1.78
C MET A 67 -8.27 -0.01 -3.27
N GLY A 68 -9.14 0.91 -3.73
CA GLY A 68 -9.52 0.98 -5.16
C GLY A 68 -8.33 1.23 -6.07
N ALA A 69 -7.42 2.13 -5.70
CA ALA A 69 -6.20 2.37 -6.48
C ALA A 69 -5.28 1.14 -6.59
N VAL A 70 -5.28 0.26 -5.57
CA VAL A 70 -4.52 -1.00 -5.63
C VAL A 70 -5.26 -2.04 -6.46
N GLU A 71 -6.59 -2.13 -6.36
CA GLU A 71 -7.42 -3.01 -7.18
C GLU A 71 -7.28 -2.70 -8.67
N ASP A 72 -7.40 -1.43 -9.05
CA ASP A 72 -7.16 -0.97 -10.43
C ASP A 72 -5.75 -1.33 -10.91
N ALA A 73 -4.73 -1.08 -10.07
CA ALA A 73 -3.35 -1.39 -10.43
C ALA A 73 -3.09 -2.90 -10.58
N ARG A 74 -3.73 -3.74 -9.77
CA ARG A 74 -3.64 -5.20 -9.89
C ARG A 74 -4.36 -5.70 -11.15
N HIS A 75 -5.48 -5.09 -11.50
CA HIS A 75 -6.20 -5.39 -12.75
C HIS A 75 -5.35 -5.10 -13.99
N ASP A 76 -4.65 -3.96 -13.99
CA ASP A 76 -3.83 -3.51 -15.12
C ASP A 76 -2.47 -4.23 -15.21
N ASP A 77 -1.96 -4.78 -14.10
CA ASP A 77 -0.63 -5.41 -14.01
C ASP A 77 -0.70 -6.81 -13.36
N PRO A 78 -0.75 -7.89 -14.18
CA PRO A 78 -0.76 -9.27 -13.69
C PRO A 78 0.49 -9.67 -12.90
N GLN A 79 1.63 -8.99 -13.08
CA GLN A 79 2.81 -9.26 -12.26
C GLN A 79 2.63 -8.69 -10.87
N LEU A 80 2.11 -7.46 -10.76
CA LEU A 80 1.79 -6.85 -9.47
C LEU A 80 0.75 -7.67 -8.71
N ASP A 81 -0.27 -8.18 -9.39
CA ASP A 81 -1.29 -9.04 -8.79
C ASP A 81 -0.67 -10.26 -8.10
N ARG A 82 0.19 -11.00 -8.83
CA ARG A 82 0.93 -12.15 -8.30
C ARG A 82 1.88 -11.78 -7.16
N ASP A 83 2.57 -10.65 -7.26
CA ASP A 83 3.49 -10.18 -6.21
C ASP A 83 2.73 -9.84 -4.92
N MET A 84 1.53 -9.26 -5.03
CA MET A 84 0.67 -8.95 -3.88
C MET A 84 0.12 -10.22 -3.22
N ASP A 85 -0.29 -11.22 -4.01
CA ASP A 85 -0.72 -12.53 -3.48
C ASP A 85 0.41 -13.24 -2.72
N GLU A 86 1.62 -13.25 -3.27
CA GLU A 86 2.77 -13.84 -2.60
C GLU A 86 3.10 -13.09 -1.30
N LEU A 87 3.07 -11.75 -1.33
CA LEU A 87 3.28 -10.95 -0.13
C LEU A 87 2.22 -11.22 0.94
N GLU A 88 0.97 -11.44 0.54
CA GLU A 88 -0.13 -11.78 1.45
C GLU A 88 0.12 -13.12 2.13
N ARG A 89 0.46 -14.16 1.35
CA ARG A 89 0.78 -15.50 1.89
C ARG A 89 1.97 -15.45 2.84
N LEU A 90 3.02 -14.70 2.50
CA LEU A 90 4.17 -14.48 3.38
C LEU A 90 3.76 -13.80 4.70
N LEU A 91 2.86 -12.81 4.64
CA LEU A 91 2.36 -12.12 5.83
C LEU A 91 1.54 -13.06 6.74
N ARG A 92 0.78 -13.99 6.15
CA ARG A 92 0.03 -15.03 6.86
C ARG A 92 0.91 -16.19 7.39
N GLY A 93 2.17 -16.25 6.97
CA GLY A 93 3.11 -17.32 7.34
C GLY A 93 2.92 -18.63 6.54
N GLU A 94 2.29 -18.56 5.38
CA GLU A 94 1.96 -19.71 4.51
C GLU A 94 3.05 -20.04 3.48
N ALA A 95 4.31 -19.85 3.86
CA ALA A 95 5.50 -19.95 2.99
C ALA A 95 6.00 -21.38 2.81
#